data_AF-A0A4Y2R8F4-F1
#
_entry.id   AF-A0A4Y2R8F4-F1
#
_cell.length_a   1.000
_cell.length_b   1.000
_cell.length_c   1.000
_cell.angle_alpha   90.00
_cell.angle_beta   90.00
_cell.angle_gamma   90.00
#
_symmetry.space_group_name_H-M   'P 1'
#
loop_
_entity.id
_entity.type
_entity.pdbx_description
1 polymer ?
#
loop_
_entity_poly.entity_id
_entity_poly.type
_entity_poly.pdbx_seq_one_letter_code
_entity_poly.pdbx_strand_id
1 'polypeptide(L)'
;MIELVLATGRDCNLRGTGNPSYNCTIGMHGSYCDINCNGKREGRYYCYPGRSWNSTLPSCVSDCGRVFQDVHKQTGKYTRSDWPWTVGISTVGEDDVEKMLCAGALLNSKTVLTAAHCATSSRNINLHFGHRLQSATGAPVPEQVRTIQISQVNHTSGI
;
A
#
# COMPACT_ATOMS: atom_id res chain seq x y z
N MET A 1 3.75 -3.17 -9.80
CA MET A 1 4.28 -3.75 -11.06
C MET A 1 3.13 -4.30 -11.90
N ILE A 2 3.06 -3.92 -13.18
CA ILE A 2 2.03 -4.41 -14.12
C ILE A 2 2.69 -5.43 -15.06
N GLU A 3 2.07 -6.60 -15.19
CA GLU A 3 2.55 -7.69 -16.03
C GLU A 3 1.45 -8.20 -16.98
N LEU A 4 1.87 -8.80 -18.09
CA LEU A 4 1.00 -9.51 -19.02
C LEU A 4 0.65 -10.87 -18.42
N VAL A 5 -0.64 -11.18 -18.30
CA VAL A 5 -1.09 -12.47 -17.76
C VAL A 5 -1.12 -13.53 -18.85
N LEU A 6 -1.85 -13.23 -19.93
CA LEU A 6 -2.06 -14.10 -21.08
C LEU A 6 -2.38 -13.23 -22.30
N ALA A 7 -1.84 -13.63 -23.46
CA ALA A 7 -2.24 -13.12 -24.77
C ALA A 7 -2.96 -14.24 -25.51
N THR A 8 -4.30 -14.26 -25.47
CA THR A 8 -5.13 -15.24 -26.19
C THR A 8 -5.78 -14.55 -27.39
N GLY A 9 -5.23 -14.80 -28.58
CA GLY A 9 -5.70 -14.13 -29.81
C GLY A 9 -5.43 -12.62 -29.78
N ARG A 10 -6.50 -11.82 -29.75
CA ARG A 10 -6.44 -10.33 -29.71
C ARG A 10 -6.63 -9.76 -28.30
N ASP A 11 -6.92 -10.62 -27.32
CA ASP A 11 -7.10 -10.22 -25.94
C ASP A 11 -5.76 -10.33 -25.20
N CYS A 12 -5.29 -9.20 -24.68
CA CYS A 12 -4.09 -9.13 -23.85
C CYS A 12 -4.48 -8.60 -22.48
N ASN A 13 -4.68 -9.52 -21.54
CA ASN A 13 -5.10 -9.18 -20.20
C ASN A 13 -3.90 -8.72 -19.34
N LEU A 14 -4.07 -7.59 -18.67
CA LEU A 14 -3.11 -7.06 -17.70
C LEU A 14 -3.45 -7.56 -16.29
N ARG A 15 -2.41 -7.76 -15.47
CA ARG A 15 -2.54 -7.78 -14.00
C ARG A 15 -1.59 -6.76 -13.42
N GLY A 16 -2.08 -6.05 -12.41
CA GLY A 16 -1.32 -5.03 -11.72
C GLY A 16 -1.22 -5.30 -10.23
N THR A 17 -0.01 -5.13 -9.68
CA THR A 17 0.23 -5.04 -8.24
C THR A 17 0.36 -3.57 -7.84
N GLY A 18 -0.30 -3.14 -6.75
CA GLY A 18 -0.20 -1.77 -6.22
C GLY A 18 -1.31 -0.80 -6.64
N ASN A 19 -2.53 -1.31 -6.88
CA ASN A 19 -3.71 -0.53 -7.28
C ASN A 19 -3.59 0.33 -8.56
N PRO A 20 -3.05 -0.21 -9.68
CA PRO A 20 -3.14 0.46 -10.97
C PRO A 20 -4.56 0.41 -11.52
N SER A 21 -5.00 1.47 -12.19
CA SER A 21 -6.18 1.43 -13.04
C SER A 21 -5.75 1.38 -14.49
N TYR A 22 -6.38 0.49 -15.26
CA TYR A 22 -6.15 0.39 -16.69
C TYR A 22 -7.48 0.21 -17.42
N ASN A 23 -7.63 0.88 -18.55
CA ASN A 23 -8.80 0.74 -19.41
C ASN A 23 -8.33 0.18 -20.77
N CYS A 24 -8.75 -1.04 -21.06
CA CYS A 24 -8.32 -1.78 -22.24
C CYS A 24 -9.44 -1.89 -23.27
N THR A 25 -9.12 -1.66 -24.53
CA THR A 25 -10.05 -1.82 -25.67
C THR A 25 -9.44 -2.76 -26.70
N ILE A 26 -10.24 -3.70 -27.21
CA ILE A 26 -9.82 -4.63 -28.26
C ILE A 26 -10.07 -3.99 -29.62
N GLY A 27 -9.00 -3.75 -30.37
CA GLY A 27 -9.04 -3.27 -31.75
C GLY A 27 -8.91 -4.40 -32.78
N MET A 28 -9.04 -4.03 -34.06
CA MET A 28 -8.91 -5.00 -35.16
C MET A 28 -7.53 -5.68 -35.20
N HIS A 29 -6.46 -4.94 -34.89
CA HIS A 29 -5.08 -5.43 -34.94
C HIS A 29 -4.53 -5.92 -33.61
N GLY A 30 -5.28 -5.80 -32.50
CA GLY A 30 -4.79 -6.08 -31.16
C GLY A 30 -5.44 -5.16 -30.13
N SER A 31 -5.10 -5.30 -28.85
CA SER A 31 -5.64 -4.47 -27.77
C SER A 31 -4.74 -3.27 -27.49
N TYR A 32 -5.34 -2.18 -27.01
CA TYR A 32 -4.60 -1.08 -26.39
C TYR A 32 -5.17 -0.79 -25.01
N CYS A 33 -4.29 -0.45 -24.07
CA CYS A 33 -4.66 -0.12 -22.70
C CYS A 33 -4.11 1.25 -22.33
N ASP A 34 -4.98 2.12 -21.82
CA ASP A 34 -4.57 3.34 -21.11
C ASP A 34 -4.28 2.96 -19.64
N ILE A 35 -3.06 3.22 -19.18
CA ILE A 35 -2.60 2.85 -17.84
C ILE A 35 -2.44 4.09 -16.97
N ASN A 36 -2.95 3.99 -15.74
CA ASN A 36 -2.87 5.00 -14.71
C ASN A 36 -2.29 4.40 -13.41
N CYS A 37 -1.28 5.05 -12.85
CA CYS A 37 -0.71 4.74 -11.54
C CYS A 37 -1.08 5.86 -10.56
N ASN A 38 -1.67 5.52 -9.41
CA ASN A 38 -1.99 6.50 -8.34
C ASN A 38 -2.76 7.75 -8.86
N GLY A 39 -3.66 7.59 -9.83
CA GLY A 39 -4.42 8.69 -10.43
C GLY A 39 -3.68 9.50 -11.50
N LYS A 40 -2.39 9.21 -11.76
CA LYS A 40 -1.60 9.82 -12.84
C LYS A 40 -1.60 8.91 -14.07
N ARG A 41 -1.81 9.50 -15.26
CA ARG A 41 -1.72 8.77 -16.53
C ARG A 41 -0.25 8.48 -16.87
N GLU A 42 0.09 7.20 -16.98
CA GLU A 42 1.42 6.76 -17.41
C GLU A 42 1.53 6.70 -18.94
N GLY A 43 0.45 6.33 -19.63
CA GLY A 43 0.42 6.32 -21.09
C GLY A 43 -0.52 5.29 -21.68
N ARG A 44 -0.43 5.11 -23.00
CA ARG A 44 -1.16 4.10 -23.76
C ARG A 44 -0.20 3.05 -24.30
N TYR A 45 -0.51 1.80 -24.03
CA TYR A 45 0.29 0.64 -24.40
C TYR A 45 -0.48 -0.22 -25.40
N TYR A 46 0.22 -0.84 -26.35
CA TYR A 46 -0.38 -1.63 -27.42
C TYR A 46 0.13 -3.07 -27.39
N CYS A 47 -0.78 -4.02 -27.55
CA CYS A 47 -0.49 -5.44 -27.64
C CYS A 47 -1.06 -6.01 -28.94
N TYR A 48 -0.23 -6.77 -29.66
CA TYR A 48 -0.61 -7.39 -30.93
C TYR A 48 -0.61 -8.92 -30.79
N PRO A 49 -1.48 -9.65 -31.52
CA PRO A 49 -1.53 -11.11 -31.46
C PRO A 49 -0.17 -11.76 -31.67
N GLY A 50 0.21 -12.67 -30.77
CA GLY A 50 1.48 -13.41 -30.83
C GLY A 50 2.72 -12.58 -30.52
N ARG A 51 2.58 -11.33 -30.04
CA ARG A 51 3.68 -10.48 -29.57
C ARG A 51 3.44 -10.03 -28.13
N SER A 52 4.52 -9.66 -27.45
CA SER A 52 4.46 -8.91 -26.20
C SER A 52 4.00 -7.46 -26.44
N TRP A 53 3.72 -6.73 -25.37
CA TRP A 53 3.47 -5.28 -25.42
C TRP A 53 4.58 -4.56 -26.21
N ASN A 54 4.18 -3.56 -27.00
CA ASN A 54 5.10 -2.78 -27.83
C ASN A 54 6.10 -1.93 -27.02
N SER A 55 5.85 -1.75 -25.73
CA SER A 55 6.68 -1.02 -24.78
C SER A 55 6.67 -1.73 -23.43
N THR A 56 7.72 -1.54 -22.64
CA THR A 56 7.81 -2.03 -21.26
C THR A 56 6.72 -1.39 -20.42
N LEU A 57 5.90 -2.21 -19.76
CA LEU A 57 4.82 -1.73 -18.89
C LEU A 57 5.40 -0.98 -17.67
N PRO A 58 4.71 0.05 -17.16
CA PRO A 58 5.21 0.84 -16.05
C PRO A 58 5.08 0.06 -14.74
N SER A 59 6.04 0.24 -13.83
CA SER A 59 5.89 -0.23 -12.46
C SER A 59 5.17 0.84 -11.65
N CYS A 60 3.87 0.64 -11.39
CA CYS A 60 3.17 1.47 -10.41
C CYS A 60 3.73 1.15 -9.01
N VAL A 61 4.59 2.04 -8.53
CA VAL A 61 5.06 2.07 -7.14
C VAL A 61 4.27 3.17 -6.44
N SER A 62 3.90 2.95 -5.19
CA SER A 62 3.27 4.00 -4.37
C SER A 62 4.25 5.15 -4.17
N ASP A 63 3.81 6.40 -4.33
CA ASP A 63 4.64 7.57 -4.02
C ASP A 63 5.08 7.51 -2.55
N CYS A 64 6.39 7.46 -2.30
CA CYS A 64 6.97 7.32 -0.97
C CYS A 64 7.66 8.60 -0.49
N GLY A 65 7.85 8.76 0.83
CA GLY A 65 8.67 9.82 1.42
C GLY A 65 8.11 11.25 1.30
N ARG A 66 6.87 11.40 0.84
CA ARG A 66 6.18 12.69 0.78
C ARG A 66 5.28 12.85 2.00
N VAL A 67 5.48 13.95 2.71
CA VAL A 67 4.57 14.39 3.77
C VAL A 67 3.46 15.22 3.15
N PHE A 68 2.25 15.17 3.72
CA PHE A 68 1.23 16.15 3.34
C PHE A 68 1.70 17.52 3.83
N GLN A 69 2.13 18.37 2.91
CA GLN A 69 2.36 19.79 3.22
C GLN A 69 1.00 20.47 3.30
N ASP A 70 0.28 20.26 4.39
CA ASP A 70 -0.77 21.21 4.73
C ASP A 70 -0.10 22.54 5.07
N VAL A 71 -0.78 23.65 4.72
CA VAL A 71 -0.46 25.07 4.97
C VAL A 71 -0.09 25.40 6.44
N HIS A 72 -0.16 24.39 7.29
CA HIS A 72 0.04 24.36 8.73
C HIS A 72 1.46 24.66 9.21
N LYS A 73 2.49 24.50 8.36
CA LYS A 73 3.88 24.87 8.72
C LYS A 73 4.03 26.34 9.11
N GLN A 74 3.08 27.20 8.72
CA GLN A 74 3.05 28.62 9.06
C GLN A 74 2.45 28.93 10.44
N THR A 75 1.68 28.01 11.05
CA THR A 75 0.97 28.26 12.32
C THR A 75 1.56 27.51 13.52
N GLY A 76 2.60 26.69 13.33
CA GLY A 76 3.32 25.99 14.41
C GLY A 76 2.50 24.92 15.14
N LYS A 77 1.30 24.63 14.65
CA LYS A 77 0.48 23.51 15.10
C LYS A 77 0.84 22.34 14.18
N TYR A 78 0.72 21.11 14.67
CA TYR A 78 0.94 19.88 13.91
C TYR A 78 -0.41 19.18 13.87
N THR A 79 -0.99 18.98 12.68
CA THR A 79 -2.27 18.29 12.54
C THR A 79 -2.14 17.15 11.56
N ARG A 80 -2.67 15.98 11.98
CA ARG A 80 -3.07 14.81 11.19
C ARG A 80 -2.35 14.68 9.84
N SER A 81 -1.45 13.70 9.73
CA SER A 81 -0.78 13.29 8.46
C SER A 81 0.60 13.89 8.16
N ASP A 82 1.30 14.43 9.17
CA ASP A 82 2.68 14.89 8.99
C ASP A 82 3.63 13.75 8.57
N TRP A 83 3.32 12.51 8.97
CA TRP A 83 4.11 11.31 8.64
C TRP A 83 3.20 10.17 8.17
N PRO A 84 2.78 10.16 6.88
CA PRO A 84 1.77 9.24 6.35
C PRO A 84 2.13 7.76 6.46
N TRP A 85 3.42 7.46 6.59
CA TRP A 85 3.93 6.10 6.75
C TRP A 85 3.86 5.58 8.19
N THR A 86 3.45 6.38 9.17
CA THR A 86 3.39 5.91 10.58
C THR A 86 2.39 4.78 10.75
N VAL A 87 2.84 3.68 11.38
CA VAL A 87 2.01 2.51 11.71
C VAL A 87 2.06 2.25 13.21
N GLY A 88 0.90 2.13 13.86
CA GLY A 88 0.80 1.65 15.23
C GLY A 88 0.74 0.12 15.26
N ILE A 89 1.42 -0.49 16.24
CA ILE A 89 1.49 -1.95 16.38
C ILE A 89 1.00 -2.31 17.78
N SER A 90 -0.04 -3.14 17.85
CA SER A 90 -0.65 -3.58 19.11
C SER A 90 -0.86 -5.08 19.16
N THR A 91 -1.03 -5.57 20.39
CA THR A 91 -1.37 -6.96 20.69
C THR A 91 -2.64 -6.98 21.54
N VAL A 92 -3.43 -8.04 21.43
CA VAL A 92 -4.52 -8.31 22.36
C VAL A 92 -3.94 -9.13 23.53
N GLY A 93 -4.09 -8.63 24.75
CA GLY A 93 -3.67 -9.36 25.97
C GLY A 93 -4.68 -10.43 26.36
N GLU A 94 -4.37 -11.21 27.41
CA GLU A 94 -5.28 -12.24 27.95
C GLU A 94 -6.62 -11.67 28.44
N ASP A 95 -6.65 -10.40 28.83
CA ASP A 95 -7.86 -9.68 29.25
C ASP A 95 -8.74 -9.21 28.08
N ASP A 96 -8.46 -9.65 26.84
CA ASP A 96 -9.06 -9.17 25.58
C ASP A 96 -8.89 -7.65 25.32
N VAL A 97 -7.99 -7.00 26.07
CA VAL A 97 -7.68 -5.58 25.91
C VAL A 97 -6.52 -5.40 24.93
N GLU A 98 -6.74 -4.55 23.92
CA GLU A 98 -5.70 -4.15 22.98
C GLU A 98 -4.69 -3.20 23.63
N LYS A 99 -3.40 -3.56 23.57
CA LYS A 99 -2.29 -2.77 24.12
C LYS A 99 -1.34 -2.39 22.99
N MET A 100 -1.07 -1.09 22.86
CA MET A 100 -0.06 -0.56 21.95
C MET A 100 1.33 -0.99 22.44
N LEU A 101 2.09 -1.66 21.57
CA LEU A 101 3.39 -2.24 21.89
C LEU A 101 4.51 -1.46 21.20
N CYS A 102 4.35 -1.22 19.91
CA CYS A 102 5.41 -0.73 19.04
C CYS A 102 4.88 0.23 17.97
N ALA A 103 5.80 0.77 17.18
CA ALA A 103 5.53 1.50 15.96
C ALA A 103 6.24 0.86 14.76
N GLY A 104 5.81 1.23 13.56
CA GLY A 104 6.45 0.84 12.30
C GLY A 104 6.29 1.91 11.23
N ALA A 105 6.89 1.64 10.06
CA ALA A 105 6.82 2.50 8.88
C ALA A 105 6.30 1.71 7.67
N LEU A 106 5.25 2.21 7.01
CA LEU A 106 4.73 1.67 5.77
C LEU A 106 5.72 1.94 4.62
N LEU A 107 6.32 0.89 4.07
CA LEU A 107 7.24 0.98 2.93
C LEU A 107 6.50 0.95 1.58
N ASN A 108 5.44 0.14 1.51
CA ASN A 108 4.56 0.01 0.35
C ASN A 108 3.20 -0.52 0.82
N SER A 109 2.24 -0.71 -0.10
CA SER A 109 0.87 -1.16 0.23
C SER A 109 0.75 -2.50 0.99
N LYS A 110 1.83 -3.27 1.13
CA LYS A 110 1.85 -4.61 1.75
C LYS A 110 3.01 -4.82 2.73
N THR A 111 3.85 -3.82 2.98
CA THR A 111 5.06 -4.01 3.79
C THR A 111 5.20 -2.91 4.84
N VAL A 112 5.33 -3.32 6.09
CA VAL A 112 5.66 -2.46 7.23
C VAL A 112 7.02 -2.85 7.77
N LEU A 113 7.90 -1.86 7.96
CA LEU A 113 9.18 -2.00 8.63
C LEU A 113 9.00 -1.74 10.12
N THR A 114 9.55 -2.59 10.97
CA THR A 114 9.61 -2.42 12.43
C THR A 114 10.83 -3.12 13.00
N ALA A 115 11.10 -2.97 14.30
CA ALA A 115 12.18 -3.67 14.97
C ALA A 115 11.87 -5.16 15.11
N ALA A 116 12.89 -6.03 15.03
CA ALA A 116 12.71 -7.48 15.13
C ALA A 116 11.97 -7.90 16.41
N HIS A 117 12.31 -7.29 17.56
CA HIS A 117 11.68 -7.59 18.84
C HIS A 117 10.19 -7.19 18.91
N CYS A 118 9.73 -6.28 18.04
CA CYS A 118 8.32 -5.90 17.91
C CYS A 118 7.51 -6.94 17.12
N ALA A 119 8.19 -7.80 16.34
CA ALA A 119 7.57 -8.81 15.49
C ALA A 119 7.77 -10.25 15.99
N THR A 120 8.74 -10.50 16.88
CA THR A 120 9.02 -11.84 17.44
C THR A 120 8.06 -12.29 18.54
N SER A 121 7.29 -11.37 19.13
CA SER A 121 6.71 -11.60 20.47
C SER A 121 5.26 -12.11 20.51
N SER A 122 4.50 -12.14 19.40
CA SER A 122 3.06 -12.44 19.51
C SER A 122 2.48 -13.11 18.25
N ARG A 123 1.78 -14.22 18.48
CA ARG A 123 0.70 -14.65 17.59
C ARG A 123 -0.38 -13.57 17.66
N ASN A 124 -0.80 -13.05 16.50
CA ASN A 124 -1.82 -12.01 16.30
C ASN A 124 -1.41 -10.59 16.75
N ILE A 125 -0.78 -9.87 15.81
CA ILE A 125 -0.47 -8.44 15.94
C ILE A 125 -1.43 -7.65 15.06
N ASN A 126 -1.93 -6.54 15.60
CA ASN A 126 -2.79 -5.59 14.91
C ASN A 126 -1.96 -4.41 14.40
N LEU A 127 -2.12 -4.08 13.12
CA LEU A 127 -1.51 -2.90 12.50
C LEU A 127 -2.55 -1.78 12.34
N HIS A 128 -2.19 -0.58 12.79
CA HIS A 128 -3.03 0.61 12.78
C HIS A 128 -2.45 1.67 11.84
N PHE A 129 -3.19 2.05 10.80
CA PHE A 129 -2.77 3.02 9.79
C PHE A 129 -3.66 4.27 9.84
N GLY A 130 -3.12 5.44 9.48
CA GLY A 130 -3.91 6.66 9.26
C GLY A 130 -4.63 7.23 10.50
N HIS A 131 -4.30 6.75 11.70
CA HIS A 131 -4.96 7.11 12.95
C HIS A 131 -4.02 7.88 13.91
N ARG A 132 -4.59 8.74 14.77
CA ARG A 132 -3.90 9.30 15.94
C ARG A 132 -4.33 8.47 17.14
N LEU A 133 -3.39 7.88 17.88
CA LEU A 133 -3.70 7.34 19.21
C LEU A 133 -4.16 8.52 20.08
N GLN A 134 -5.48 8.65 20.29
CA GLN A 134 -6.01 9.62 21.23
C GLN A 134 -5.79 9.06 22.63
N SER A 135 -5.00 9.77 23.44
CA SER A 135 -4.83 9.48 24.85
C SER A 135 -6.17 9.61 25.58
N ALA A 136 -6.63 8.50 26.16
CA ALA A 136 -7.40 8.40 27.41
C ALA A 136 -8.67 9.24 27.59
N THR A 137 -9.42 9.53 26.54
CA THR A 137 -10.84 9.94 26.68
C THR A 137 -11.65 9.03 25.78
N GLY A 138 -12.56 8.23 26.34
CA GLY A 138 -13.30 7.13 25.69
C GLY A 138 -14.24 7.55 24.56
N ALA A 139 -13.75 8.34 23.61
CA ALA A 139 -14.40 8.59 22.34
C ALA A 139 -14.27 7.34 21.45
N PRO A 140 -15.34 6.92 20.76
CA PRO A 140 -15.29 5.80 19.83
C PRO A 140 -14.21 6.04 18.77
N VAL A 141 -13.36 5.03 18.55
CA VAL A 141 -12.36 5.03 17.48
C VAL A 141 -13.11 5.14 16.14
N PRO A 142 -12.82 6.13 15.28
CA PRO A 142 -13.50 6.24 14.00
C PRO A 142 -13.21 4.99 13.16
N GLU A 143 -14.29 4.46 12.59
CA GLU A 143 -14.49 3.22 11.80
C GLU A 143 -13.49 2.96 10.64
N GLN A 144 -12.54 3.85 10.38
CA GLN A 144 -11.56 3.73 9.30
C GLN A 144 -10.28 2.96 9.67
N VAL A 145 -10.16 2.47 10.91
CA VAL A 145 -9.02 1.65 11.30
C VAL A 145 -9.11 0.28 10.60
N ARG A 146 -8.30 0.09 9.56
CA ARG A 146 -8.10 -1.22 8.95
C ARG A 146 -7.04 -1.97 9.74
N THR A 147 -7.49 -2.75 10.70
CA THR A 147 -6.62 -3.72 11.39
C THR A 147 -6.29 -4.86 10.42
N ILE A 148 -5.00 -5.02 10.12
CA ILE A 148 -4.51 -6.13 9.29
C ILE A 148 -3.69 -7.06 10.17
N GLN A 149 -4.03 -8.35 10.13
CA GLN A 149 -3.21 -9.40 10.72
C GLN A 149 -1.97 -9.66 9.86
N ILE A 150 -0.82 -9.83 10.50
CA ILE A 150 0.42 -10.17 9.81
C ILE A 150 0.34 -11.62 9.33
N SER A 151 0.49 -11.83 8.02
CA SER A 151 0.54 -13.18 7.43
C SER A 151 1.96 -13.77 7.39
N GLN A 152 3.00 -12.93 7.33
CA GLN A 152 4.41 -13.34 7.29
C GLN A 152 5.31 -12.29 7.95
N VAL A 153 6.31 -12.76 8.71
CA VAL A 153 7.40 -11.93 9.26
C VAL A 153 8.70 -12.38 8.62
N ASN A 154 9.34 -11.50 7.87
CA ASN A 154 10.67 -11.75 7.32
C ASN A 154 11.71 -11.11 8.24
N HIS A 155 12.62 -11.92 8.79
CA HIS A 155 13.76 -11.42 9.53
C HIS A 155 14.98 -11.36 8.60
N THR A 156 15.68 -10.23 8.56
CA THR A 156 17.05 -10.18 8.04
C THR A 156 17.97 -10.62 9.16
N SER A 157 18.34 -11.90 9.19
CA SER A 157 19.39 -12.37 10.10
C SER A 157 20.74 -11.83 9.62
N GLY A 158 21.37 -10.96 10.41
CA GLY A 158 22.71 -10.41 10.19
C GLY A 158 22.77 -8.99 10.78
N ILE A 159 23.62 -8.66 11.74
CA ILE A 159 25.01 -9.09 12.04
C ILE A 159 25.13 -9.44 13.53
#